data_AF-A0A164SUJ2-F1
#
_entry.id   AF-A0A164SUJ2-F1
#
_cell.length_a   1.000
_cell.length_b   1.000
_cell.length_c   1.000
_cell.angle_alpha   90.00
_cell.angle_beta   90.00
_cell.angle_gamma   90.00
#
_symmetry.space_group_name_H-M   'P 1'
#
loop_
_entity.id
_entity.type
_entity.pdbx_description
1 polymer ?
#
loop_
_entity_poly.entity_id
_entity_poly.type
_entity_poly.pdbx_seq_one_letter_code
_entity_poly.pdbx_strand_id
1 'polypeptide(L)'
;MKQSTLDLTVISNLLVPRSSIYLGPHLDSDHTPICIKIQLKVKIEKPKTQPKWKFALGKWANWNSTIVEELKKCKFNEIEDPKDAFQTFYEIVLEG
;
A
#
# COMPACT_ATOMS: atom_id res chain seq x y z
N MET A 1 18.88 24.07 -1.39
CA MET A 1 17.79 23.36 -0.68
C MET A 1 18.09 21.87 -0.72
N LYS A 2 17.91 21.16 0.39
CA LYS A 2 18.05 19.69 0.42
C LYS A 2 16.79 19.09 -0.22
N GLN A 3 16.95 18.31 -1.27
CA GLN A 3 15.82 17.67 -1.95
C GLN A 3 15.34 16.51 -1.06
N SER A 4 14.10 16.57 -0.60
CA SER A 4 13.50 15.52 0.22
C SER A 4 12.92 14.44 -0.69
N THR A 5 13.34 13.19 -0.51
CA THR A 5 12.70 12.02 -1.16
C THR A 5 11.64 11.49 -0.21
N LEU A 6 10.38 11.85 -0.45
CA LEU A 6 9.24 11.39 0.35
C LEU A 6 8.57 10.16 -0.26
N ASP A 7 8.71 9.99 -1.57
CA ASP A 7 8.07 8.93 -2.33
C ASP A 7 8.92 7.65 -2.29
N LEU A 8 8.32 6.54 -1.85
CA LEU A 8 8.95 5.22 -1.78
C LEU A 8 8.19 4.24 -2.67
N THR A 9 8.92 3.48 -3.49
CA THR A 9 8.37 2.33 -4.20
C THR A 9 9.10 1.07 -3.78
N VAL A 10 8.35 0.01 -3.51
CA VAL A 10 8.88 -1.31 -3.13
C VAL A 10 8.61 -2.29 -4.26
N ILE A 11 9.61 -3.12 -4.57
CA ILE A 11 9.52 -4.17 -5.58
C ILE A 11 10.11 -5.47 -5.01
N SER A 12 9.59 -6.62 -5.42
CA SER A 12 10.20 -7.92 -5.11
C SER A 12 11.64 -7.98 -5.65
N ASN A 13 12.56 -8.52 -4.84
CA ASN A 13 13.95 -8.78 -5.22
C ASN A 13 14.06 -9.62 -6.50
N LEU A 14 13.09 -10.50 -6.78
CA LEU A 14 13.04 -11.33 -7.98
C LEU A 14 12.88 -10.53 -9.28
N LEU A 15 12.34 -9.31 -9.18
CA LEU A 15 12.06 -8.46 -10.33
C LEU A 15 13.15 -7.41 -10.56
N VAL A 16 14.01 -7.16 -9.57
CA VAL A 16 15.09 -6.15 -9.64
C VAL A 16 15.97 -6.34 -10.89
N PRO A 17 16.46 -7.55 -11.23
CA PRO A 17 17.33 -7.74 -12.40
C PRO A 17 16.65 -7.43 -13.74
N ARG A 18 15.32 -7.35 -13.78
CA ARG A 18 14.53 -7.05 -14.97
C ARG A 18 13.89 -5.67 -14.93
N SER A 19 14.26 -4.85 -13.95
CA SER A 19 13.68 -3.54 -13.73
C SER A 19 14.66 -2.42 -14.02
N SER A 20 14.15 -1.29 -14.49
CA SER A 20 14.88 -0.02 -14.55
C SER A 20 14.05 1.06 -13.88
N ILE A 21 14.67 1.82 -12.98
CA ILE A 21 14.04 2.89 -12.21
C ILE A 21 14.55 4.23 -12.74
N TYR A 22 13.65 5.18 -12.97
CA TYR A 22 14.00 6.53 -13.43
C TYR A 22 12.95 7.54 -12.94
N LEU A 23 13.32 8.81 -12.90
CA LEU A 23 12.37 9.88 -12.64
C LEU A 23 11.64 10.24 -13.95
N GLY A 24 10.32 10.32 -13.88
CA GLY A 24 9.51 10.78 -15.00
C GLY A 24 9.57 12.30 -15.18
N PRO A 25 8.88 12.82 -16.21
CA PRO A 25 8.84 14.26 -16.47
C PRO A 25 8.12 15.00 -15.34
N HIS A 26 8.41 16.29 -15.21
CA HIS A 26 7.61 17.19 -14.39
C HIS A 26 6.20 17.32 -15.01
N LEU A 27 5.17 17.09 -14.21
CA LEU A 27 3.76 17.07 -14.65
C LEU A 27 2.95 18.12 -13.89
N ASP A 28 3.47 19.35 -13.80
CA ASP A 28 2.87 20.49 -13.10
C ASP A 28 2.51 20.22 -11.62
N SER A 29 3.10 19.19 -11.03
CA SER A 29 3.05 18.87 -9.59
C SER A 29 4.37 19.27 -8.93
N ASP A 30 4.29 19.69 -7.68
CA ASP A 30 5.43 19.87 -6.79
C ASP A 30 6.23 18.59 -6.51
N HIS A 31 5.70 17.41 -6.89
CA HIS A 31 6.39 16.13 -6.84
C HIS A 31 6.85 15.65 -8.24
N THR A 32 7.93 14.86 -8.26
CA THR A 32 8.42 14.20 -9.49
C THR A 32 8.07 12.71 -9.44
N PRO A 33 7.43 12.15 -10.48
CA PRO A 33 7.04 10.74 -10.48
C PRO A 33 8.27 9.82 -10.51
N ILE A 34 8.23 8.74 -9.73
CA ILE A 34 9.18 7.63 -9.82
C ILE A 34 8.59 6.58 -10.76
N CYS A 35 9.28 6.29 -11.86
CA CYS A 35 8.87 5.32 -12.87
C CYS A 35 9.69 4.04 -12.75
N ILE A 36 9.02 2.88 -12.79
CA ILE A 36 9.65 1.57 -12.83
C ILE A 36 9.19 0.84 -14.08
N LYS A 37 10.14 0.52 -14.96
CA LYS A 37 9.90 -0.31 -16.13
C LYS A 37 10.39 -1.72 -15.84
N ILE A 38 9.51 -2.71 -15.90
CA ILE A 38 9.83 -4.13 -15.67
C ILE A 38 9.70 -4.90 -16.99
N GLN A 39 10.77 -5.56 -17.41
CA GLN A 39 10.81 -6.36 -18.63
C GLN A 39 10.21 -7.74 -18.36
N LEU A 40 8.90 -7.90 -18.60
CA LEU A 40 8.19 -9.17 -18.44
C LEU A 40 7.55 -9.59 -19.76
N LYS A 41 7.62 -10.89 -20.07
CA LYS A 41 6.74 -11.50 -21.07
C LYS A 41 5.42 -11.83 -20.39
N VAL A 42 4.52 -10.85 -20.33
CA VAL A 42 3.21 -11.03 -19.70
C VAL A 42 2.28 -11.73 -20.68
N LYS A 43 1.76 -12.90 -20.31
CA LYS A 43 0.55 -13.43 -20.96
C LYS A 43 -0.62 -12.72 -20.31
N ILE A 44 -1.19 -11.72 -20.99
CA ILE A 44 -2.35 -10.99 -20.47
C ILE A 44 -3.54 -11.93 -20.53
N GLU A 45 -3.77 -12.66 -19.45
CA GLU A 45 -5.04 -13.32 -19.23
C GLU A 45 -6.03 -12.22 -18.87
N LYS A 46 -7.01 -11.97 -19.75
CA LYS A 46 -8.11 -11.08 -19.40
C LYS A 46 -8.75 -11.65 -18.13
N PRO A 47 -8.78 -10.90 -17.02
CA PRO A 47 -9.49 -11.35 -15.83
C PRO A 47 -10.94 -11.66 -16.24
N LYS A 48 -11.47 -12.83 -15.87
CA LYS A 48 -12.89 -13.17 -16.11
C LYS A 48 -13.83 -12.12 -15.50
N THR A 49 -13.36 -11.44 -14.47
CA THR A 49 -14.03 -10.33 -13.78
C THR A 49 -13.08 -9.15 -13.70
N GLN A 50 -13.52 -7.98 -14.18
CA GLN A 50 -12.78 -6.75 -13.93
C GLN A 50 -12.71 -6.52 -12.41
N PRO A 51 -11.52 -6.30 -11.83
CA PRO A 51 -11.42 -5.89 -10.44
C PRO A 51 -12.14 -4.56 -10.30
N LYS A 52 -13.32 -4.59 -9.69
CA LYS A 52 -14.02 -3.38 -9.29
C LYS A 52 -13.44 -3.00 -7.95
N TRP A 53 -12.99 -1.76 -7.83
CA TRP A 53 -12.81 -1.17 -6.51
C TRP A 53 -14.12 -1.37 -5.75
N LYS A 54 -14.06 -2.11 -4.65
CA LYS A 54 -15.22 -2.36 -3.79
C LYS A 54 -15.45 -1.11 -2.94
N PHE A 55 -15.66 0.04 -3.59
CA PHE A 55 -16.19 1.23 -2.95
C PHE A 55 -17.68 0.94 -2.68
N ALA A 56 -17.98 0.08 -1.70
CA ALA A 56 -19.27 0.18 -1.04
C ALA A 56 -19.42 1.66 -0.67
N LEU A 57 -20.52 2.30 -1.08
CA LEU A 57 -20.85 3.69 -0.76
C LEU A 57 -20.28 4.03 0.61
N GLY A 58 -19.25 4.89 0.61
CA GLY A 58 -18.21 4.95 1.62
C GLY A 58 -18.73 4.90 3.04
N LYS A 59 -18.78 3.70 3.62
CA LYS A 59 -18.98 3.51 5.06
C LYS A 59 -17.66 3.66 5.81
N TRP A 60 -16.78 4.54 5.34
CA TRP A 60 -15.47 4.81 5.93
C TRP A 60 -15.58 5.19 7.41
N ALA A 61 -16.61 5.96 7.75
CA ALA A 61 -16.91 6.29 9.14
C ALA A 61 -17.20 5.02 9.97
N ASN A 62 -18.03 4.11 9.48
CA ASN A 62 -18.34 2.88 10.19
C ASN A 62 -17.13 1.95 10.24
N TRP A 63 -16.41 1.78 9.14
CA TRP A 63 -15.19 0.97 9.09
C TRP A 63 -14.13 1.51 10.06
N ASN A 64 -13.88 2.83 10.07
CA ASN A 64 -12.98 3.47 11.02
C ASN A 64 -13.44 3.24 12.46
N SER A 65 -14.73 3.40 12.75
CA SER A 65 -15.28 3.15 14.08
C SER A 65 -15.06 1.69 14.51
N THR A 66 -15.32 0.73 13.62
CA THR A 66 -15.08 -0.70 13.88
C THR A 66 -13.60 -0.97 14.18
N ILE A 67 -12.68 -0.45 13.36
CA ILE A 67 -11.24 -0.62 13.59
C ILE A 67 -10.82 -0.02 14.94
N VAL A 68 -11.29 1.19 15.26
CA VAL A 68 -10.95 1.85 16.53
C VAL A 68 -11.51 1.08 17.73
N GLU A 69 -12.70 0.51 17.61
CA GLU A 69 -13.29 -0.33 18.66
C GLU A 69 -12.49 -1.63 18.86
N GLU A 70 -12.12 -2.33 17.79
CA GLU A 70 -11.31 -3.55 17.88
C GLU A 70 -9.90 -3.27 18.45
N LEU A 71 -9.24 -2.20 18.00
CA LEU A 71 -7.93 -1.81 18.55
C LEU A 71 -8.00 -1.47 20.05
N LYS A 72 -9.11 -0.88 20.50
CA LYS A 72 -9.36 -0.64 21.93
C LYS A 72 -9.58 -1.94 22.70
N LYS A 73 -10.35 -2.89 22.16
CA LYS A 73 -10.58 -4.19 22.81
C LYS A 73 -9.28 -4.97 23.00
N CYS A 74 -8.38 -4.90 22.01
CA CYS A 74 -7.07 -5.55 22.06
C CYS A 74 -6.02 -4.75 22.82
N LYS A 75 -6.37 -3.60 23.42
CA LYS A 75 -5.44 -2.72 24.16
C LYS A 75 -4.18 -2.42 23.35
N PHE A 76 -4.35 -2.11 22.07
CA PHE A 76 -3.25 -1.95 21.12
C PHE A 76 -2.12 -1.03 21.61
N ASN A 77 -2.48 0.05 22.32
CA ASN A 77 -1.52 1.03 22.87
C ASN A 77 -0.67 0.50 24.04
N GLU A 78 -1.01 -0.65 24.60
CA GLU A 78 -0.27 -1.32 25.67
C GLU A 78 0.72 -2.36 25.12
N ILE A 79 0.75 -2.60 23.80
CA ILE A 79 1.66 -3.56 23.18
C ILE A 79 3.05 -2.94 23.03
N GLU A 80 4.01 -3.47 23.78
CA GLU A 80 5.40 -2.99 23.75
C GLU A 80 6.24 -3.61 22.62
N ASP A 81 5.94 -4.85 22.22
CA ASP A 81 6.68 -5.51 21.15
C ASP A 81 6.18 -5.06 19.76
N PRO A 82 7.07 -4.52 18.91
CA PRO A 82 6.67 -4.03 17.59
C PRO A 82 6.13 -5.09 16.64
N LYS A 83 6.55 -6.36 16.76
CA LYS A 83 6.03 -7.43 15.88
C LYS A 83 4.62 -7.81 16.29
N ASP A 84 4.37 -7.92 17.59
CA ASP A 84 3.04 -8.21 18.11
C ASP A 84 2.06 -7.07 17.81
N ALA A 85 2.52 -5.82 17.89
CA ALA A 85 1.73 -4.66 17.47
C ALA A 85 1.42 -4.72 15.96
N PHE A 86 2.41 -4.99 15.12
CA PHE A 86 2.18 -5.14 13.68
C PHE A 86 1.17 -6.25 13.35
N GLN A 87 1.33 -7.43 13.97
CA GLN A 87 0.45 -8.57 13.72
C GLN A 87 -1.00 -8.27 14.15
N THR A 88 -1.17 -7.68 15.34
CA THR A 88 -2.50 -7.30 15.86
C THR A 88 -3.19 -6.28 14.95
N PHE A 89 -2.45 -5.27 14.46
CA PHE A 89 -2.99 -4.29 13.52
C PHE A 89 -3.36 -4.93 12.18
N TYR A 90 -2.49 -5.81 11.66
CA TYR A 90 -2.70 -6.51 10.40
C TYR A 90 -3.99 -7.33 10.43
N GLU A 91 -4.20 -8.13 11.47
CA GLU A 91 -5.39 -8.97 11.64
C GLU A 91 -6.67 -8.13 11.70
N ILE A 92 -6.67 -7.02 12.47
CA ILE A 92 -7.84 -6.15 12.63
C ILE A 92 -8.18 -5.39 11.33
N VAL A 93 -7.18 -4.98 10.55
CA VAL A 93 -7.38 -4.10 9.38
C VAL A 93 -7.66 -4.87 8.10
N LEU A 94 -7.06 -6.05 7.94
CA LEU A 94 -7.08 -6.81 6.69
C LEU A 94 -7.90 -8.10 6.75
N GLU A 95 -8.12 -8.67 7.93
CA GLU A 95 -8.93 -9.89 8.11
C GLU A 95 -10.27 -9.65 8.81
N GLY A 96 -10.51 -8.40 9.27
CA GLY A 96 -11.78 -7.93 9.87
C GLY A 96 -12.85 -7.47 8.88
#